data_AF-A0A957LI20-F1
#
_entry.id   AF-A0A957LI20-F1
#
_cell.length_a   1.000
_cell.length_b   1.000
_cell.length_c   1.000
_cell.angle_alpha   90.00
_cell.angle_beta   90.00
_cell.angle_gamma   90.00
#
_symmetry.space_group_name_H-M   'P 1'
#
loop_
_entity.id
_entity.type
_entity.pdbx_description
1 polymer ?
#
loop_
_entity_poly.entity_id
_entity_poly.type
_entity_poly.pdbx_seq_one_letter_code
_entity_poly.pdbx_strand_id
1 'polypeptide(L)'
;MKTTSLLRDYLNNLPPFLQHTYTIYEWPDLPDPWLQVQAPSVSEFIGRWWAPIQHHLPQTVSRLQAQCDTILAVEADGEPWALVYVLSLLPTNDYGFLFGYAPTTNPQLRFEVTQQGWLTPSGLADFYQVHNGIGEPLIPLVNGARELTLLSEHFPANERPFLDYEPTELLEFAPDGGGNGQYFYKRLADGRTVDWDHETRELSDEMPFWAFVDQRLSQLWSNSGKSSAESASVNLLDLWDQEHGA
;
A
#
# COMPACT_ATOMS: atom_id res chain seq x y z
N MET A 1 24.54 2.42 -7.49
CA MET A 1 24.75 1.65 -8.74
C MET A 1 24.21 0.20 -8.70
N LYS A 2 24.12 -0.49 -7.55
CA LYS A 2 23.44 -1.82 -7.49
C LYS A 2 21.91 -1.74 -7.37
N THR A 3 21.37 -0.79 -6.60
CA THR A 3 19.94 -0.69 -6.25
C THR A 3 19.03 -0.35 -7.45
N THR A 4 19.44 0.58 -8.31
CA THR A 4 18.69 0.95 -9.52
C THR A 4 18.58 -0.20 -10.52
N SER A 5 19.63 -1.03 -10.63
CA SER A 5 19.58 -2.24 -11.44
C SER A 5 18.58 -3.24 -10.87
N LEU A 6 18.62 -3.48 -9.55
CA LEU A 6 17.68 -4.37 -8.87
C LEU A 6 16.24 -3.91 -9.05
N LEU A 7 15.95 -2.61 -8.91
CA LEU A 7 14.62 -2.07 -9.15
C LEU A 7 14.21 -2.25 -10.62
N ARG A 8 15.10 -1.98 -11.57
CA ARG A 8 14.80 -2.17 -12.99
C ARG A 8 14.51 -3.64 -13.30
N ASP A 9 15.28 -4.56 -12.74
CA ASP A 9 15.06 -6.00 -12.90
C ASP A 9 13.71 -6.40 -12.29
N TYR A 10 13.37 -5.89 -11.10
CA TYR A 10 12.04 -6.08 -10.49
C TYR A 10 10.92 -5.58 -11.41
N LEU A 11 11.00 -4.32 -11.87
CA LEU A 11 9.98 -3.70 -12.74
C LEU A 11 9.82 -4.42 -14.08
N ASN A 12 10.91 -4.96 -14.64
CA ASN A 12 10.87 -5.74 -15.89
C ASN A 12 10.26 -7.14 -15.70
N ASN A 13 10.24 -7.67 -14.48
CA ASN A 13 9.65 -8.96 -14.15
C ASN A 13 8.19 -8.84 -13.68
N LEU A 14 7.63 -7.63 -13.59
CA LEU A 14 6.20 -7.45 -13.35
C LEU A 14 5.37 -8.05 -14.51
N PRO A 15 4.10 -8.43 -14.26
CA PRO A 15 3.18 -8.87 -15.30
C PRO A 15 3.14 -7.90 -16.49
N PRO A 16 2.90 -8.38 -17.73
CA PRO A 16 2.91 -7.54 -18.92
C PRO A 16 2.01 -6.31 -18.85
N PHE A 17 0.88 -6.38 -18.13
CA PHE A 17 -0.04 -5.25 -17.96
C PHE A 17 0.47 -4.17 -17.00
N LEU A 18 1.54 -4.43 -16.27
CA LEU A 18 2.29 -3.49 -15.42
C LEU A 18 3.67 -3.17 -16.00
N GLN A 19 4.00 -3.64 -17.22
CA GLN A 19 5.27 -3.31 -17.85
C GLN A 19 5.13 -1.98 -18.59
N HIS A 20 5.74 -0.94 -18.02
CA HIS A 20 5.83 0.39 -18.61
C HIS A 20 7.28 0.72 -18.97
N THR A 21 7.46 1.79 -19.74
CA THR A 21 8.77 2.45 -19.81
C THR A 21 8.93 3.30 -18.56
N TYR A 22 9.89 2.93 -17.72
CA TYR A 22 10.13 3.58 -16.43
C TYR A 22 11.31 4.55 -16.52
N THR A 23 11.09 5.79 -16.09
CA THR A 23 12.16 6.73 -15.72
C THR A 23 12.41 6.60 -14.22
N ILE A 24 13.67 6.35 -13.84
CA ILE A 24 14.08 6.21 -12.44
C ILE A 24 14.98 7.38 -12.07
N TYR A 25 14.61 8.10 -11.03
CA TYR A 25 15.38 9.18 -10.42
C TYR A 25 15.99 8.69 -9.11
N GLU A 26 17.26 8.98 -8.88
CA GLU A 26 17.99 8.55 -7.68
C GLU A 26 18.10 9.69 -6.68
N TRP A 27 18.02 9.37 -5.38
CA TRP A 27 18.43 10.30 -4.33
C TRP A 27 19.88 10.78 -4.52
N PRO A 28 20.19 12.09 -4.33
CA PRO A 28 19.33 13.15 -3.80
C PRO A 28 18.51 13.93 -4.84
N ASP A 29 18.61 13.59 -6.12
CA ASP A 29 18.01 14.33 -7.23
C ASP A 29 16.57 13.86 -7.52
N LEU A 30 15.74 13.81 -6.47
CA LEU A 30 14.33 13.44 -6.61
C LEU A 30 13.53 14.60 -7.22
N PRO A 31 12.55 14.32 -8.08
CA PRO A 31 11.67 15.32 -8.68
C PRO A 31 10.51 15.71 -7.74
N ASP A 32 9.72 16.70 -8.15
CA ASP A 32 8.48 17.06 -7.44
C ASP A 32 7.53 15.85 -7.38
N PRO A 33 6.81 15.65 -6.26
CA PRO A 33 6.71 16.55 -5.11
C PRO A 33 7.80 16.36 -4.04
N TRP A 34 8.73 15.43 -4.22
CA TRP A 34 9.75 15.09 -3.22
C TRP A 34 10.97 16.00 -3.24
N LEU A 35 11.20 16.72 -4.35
CA LEU A 35 12.31 17.68 -4.54
C LEU A 35 12.40 18.72 -3.40
N GLN A 36 11.26 19.06 -2.79
CA GLN A 36 11.18 20.08 -1.76
C GLN A 36 11.77 19.63 -0.41
N VAL A 37 11.96 18.32 -0.22
CA VAL A 37 12.48 17.75 1.03
C VAL A 37 14.01 17.79 1.01
N GLN A 38 14.55 18.91 1.47
CA GLN A 38 15.98 19.06 1.66
C GLN A 38 16.41 18.22 2.87
N ALA A 39 17.25 17.19 2.67
CA ALA A 39 17.80 16.38 3.76
C ALA A 39 19.24 15.92 3.43
N PRO A 40 20.13 15.80 4.43
CA PRO A 40 21.51 15.34 4.24
C PRO A 40 21.64 13.81 4.15
N SER A 41 20.57 13.06 4.47
CA SER A 41 20.56 11.59 4.42
C SER A 41 19.15 11.06 4.14
N VAL A 42 19.06 9.80 3.71
CA VAL A 42 17.79 9.08 3.48
C VAL A 42 16.98 8.97 4.77
N SER A 43 17.64 8.69 5.90
CA SER A 43 16.98 8.61 7.21
C SER A 43 16.35 9.95 7.62
N GLU A 44 17.06 11.06 7.40
CA GLU A 44 16.51 12.40 7.63
C GLU A 44 15.41 12.77 6.63
N PHE A 45 15.53 12.37 5.37
CA PHE A 45 14.46 12.54 4.38
C PHE A 45 13.19 11.86 4.86
N ILE A 46 13.27 10.59 5.26
CA ILE A 46 12.11 9.81 5.75
C ILE A 46 11.49 10.51 6.94
N GLY A 47 12.30 10.94 7.91
CA GLY A 47 11.81 11.66 9.08
C GLY A 47 11.06 12.94 8.73
N ARG A 48 11.54 13.72 7.75
CA ARG A 48 10.90 14.96 7.30
C ARG A 48 9.65 14.70 6.47
N TRP A 49 9.71 13.72 5.57
CA TRP A 49 8.61 13.37 4.67
C TRP A 49 7.41 12.81 5.42
N TRP A 50 7.66 11.92 6.37
CA TRP A 50 6.61 11.29 7.19
C TRP A 50 6.20 12.13 8.40
N ALA A 51 6.86 13.25 8.68
CA ALA A 51 6.60 14.10 9.84
C ALA A 51 5.11 14.43 10.07
N PRO A 52 4.28 14.72 9.04
CA PRO A 52 2.87 15.03 9.25
C PRO A 52 2.08 13.92 9.98
N ILE A 53 2.42 12.66 9.75
CA ILE A 53 1.70 11.48 10.28
C ILE A 53 2.56 10.59 11.18
N GLN A 54 3.81 10.97 11.45
CA GLN A 54 4.77 10.15 12.21
C GLN A 54 4.25 9.75 13.60
N HIS A 55 3.50 10.63 14.27
CA HIS A 55 2.95 10.35 15.59
C HIS A 55 1.89 9.24 15.59
N HIS A 56 1.28 8.96 14.44
CA HIS A 56 0.39 7.82 14.24
C HIS A 56 1.13 6.55 13.83
N LEU A 57 2.32 6.69 13.21
CA LEU A 57 3.09 5.60 12.62
C LEU A 57 4.52 5.47 13.20
N PRO A 58 4.70 5.47 14.54
CA PRO A 58 6.02 5.54 15.14
C PRO A 58 6.89 4.33 14.80
N GLN A 59 6.31 3.13 14.71
CA GLN A 59 7.08 1.92 14.42
C GLN A 59 7.50 1.88 12.96
N THR A 60 6.59 2.23 12.06
CA THR A 60 6.82 2.31 10.62
C THR A 60 7.95 3.28 10.30
N VAL A 61 7.86 4.52 10.78
CA VAL A 61 8.88 5.55 10.50
C VAL A 61 10.23 5.14 11.07
N SER A 62 10.27 4.65 12.31
CA SER A 62 11.52 4.20 12.93
C SER A 62 12.18 3.07 12.15
N ARG A 63 11.40 2.13 11.59
CA ARG A 63 11.93 1.01 10.80
C ARG A 63 12.39 1.46 9.41
N LEU A 64 11.61 2.28 8.72
CA LEU A 64 12.02 2.87 7.44
C LEU A 64 13.35 3.62 7.60
N GLN A 65 13.49 4.43 8.64
CA GLN A 65 14.73 5.17 8.93
C GLN A 65 15.94 4.26 9.21
N ALA A 66 15.71 3.05 9.72
CA ALA A 66 16.76 2.10 10.07
C ALA A 66 17.11 1.13 8.94
N GLN A 67 16.16 0.80 8.06
CA GLN A 67 16.29 -0.27 7.07
C GLN A 67 16.28 0.23 5.62
N CYS A 68 15.91 1.49 5.37
CA CYS A 68 15.92 2.06 4.03
C CYS A 68 17.34 2.52 3.66
N ASP A 69 17.93 1.78 2.73
CA ASP A 69 19.27 2.04 2.22
C ASP A 69 19.28 3.27 1.30
N THR A 70 18.27 3.36 0.44
CA THR A 70 18.11 4.47 -0.49
C THR A 70 16.64 4.63 -0.88
N ILE A 71 16.33 5.80 -1.45
CA ILE A 71 15.03 6.12 -2.04
C ILE A 71 15.22 6.45 -3.52
N LEU A 72 14.23 6.05 -4.31
CA LEU A 72 14.17 6.28 -5.75
C LEU A 72 12.79 6.89 -6.06
N ALA A 73 12.68 7.69 -7.11
CA ALA A 73 11.39 8.04 -7.68
C ALA A 73 11.23 7.35 -9.03
N VAL A 74 10.04 6.81 -9.29
CA VAL A 74 9.70 6.13 -10.52
C VAL A 74 8.55 6.85 -11.18
N GLU A 75 8.74 7.19 -12.45
CA GLU A 75 7.72 7.70 -13.35
C GLU A 75 7.49 6.68 -14.47
N ALA A 76 6.22 6.38 -14.74
CA ALA A 76 5.79 5.59 -15.89
C ALA A 76 4.73 6.37 -16.66
N ASP A 77 4.72 6.21 -17.99
CA ASP A 77 3.74 6.89 -18.83
C ASP A 77 2.31 6.45 -18.47
N GLY A 78 1.44 7.42 -18.20
CA GLY A 78 0.05 7.21 -17.78
C GLY A 78 -0.14 6.82 -16.32
N GLU A 79 0.92 6.57 -15.56
CA GLU A 79 0.84 6.08 -14.17
C GLU A 79 1.17 7.17 -13.14
N PRO A 80 0.57 7.10 -11.93
CA PRO A 80 0.99 7.95 -10.83
C PRO A 80 2.46 7.74 -10.49
N TRP A 81 3.16 8.82 -10.22
CA TRP A 81 4.52 8.79 -9.71
C TRP A 81 4.59 8.02 -8.39
N ALA A 82 5.66 7.24 -8.20
CA ALA A 82 5.89 6.50 -6.96
C ALA A 82 7.27 6.81 -6.37
N LEU A 83 7.31 7.02 -5.06
CA LEU A 83 8.55 6.99 -4.28
C LEU A 83 8.79 5.54 -3.83
N VAL A 84 9.94 5.01 -4.18
CA VAL A 84 10.34 3.65 -3.86
C VAL A 84 11.36 3.68 -2.74
N TYR A 85 11.00 3.09 -1.61
CA TYR A 85 11.92 2.82 -0.51
C TYR A 85 12.61 1.48 -0.79
N VAL A 86 13.92 1.51 -0.95
CA VAL A 86 14.74 0.31 -1.13
C VAL A 86 15.20 -0.15 0.25
N LEU A 87 14.71 -1.31 0.68
CA LEU A 87 14.82 -1.79 2.05
C LEU A 87 15.75 -2.99 2.13
N SER A 88 16.70 -2.94 3.06
CA SER A 88 17.57 -4.08 3.38
C SER A 88 16.82 -5.14 4.18
N LEU A 89 16.70 -6.35 3.63
CA LEU A 89 16.12 -7.52 4.30
C LEU A 89 17.22 -8.31 5.01
N LEU A 90 17.37 -8.04 6.30
CA LEU A 90 18.32 -8.78 7.14
C LEU A 90 17.68 -10.05 7.71
N PRO A 91 18.42 -11.17 7.82
CA PRO A 91 19.87 -11.31 7.57
C PRO A 91 20.22 -11.77 6.15
N THR A 92 19.26 -11.90 5.23
CA THR A 92 19.49 -12.53 3.92
C THR A 92 20.34 -11.70 2.97
N ASN A 93 20.56 -10.42 3.26
CA ASN A 93 21.16 -9.43 2.35
C ASN A 93 20.36 -9.25 1.06
N ASP A 94 19.07 -9.59 1.08
CA ASP A 94 18.14 -9.30 0.00
C ASP A 94 17.58 -7.89 0.14
N TYR A 95 16.90 -7.43 -0.91
CA TYR A 95 16.23 -6.14 -0.92
C TYR A 95 14.72 -6.32 -1.13
N GLY A 96 13.94 -5.51 -0.41
CA GLY A 96 12.53 -5.30 -0.65
C GLY A 96 12.28 -3.91 -1.22
N PHE A 97 11.16 -3.75 -1.94
CA PHE A 97 10.72 -2.47 -2.45
C PHE A 97 9.36 -2.13 -1.85
N LEU A 98 9.24 -0.92 -1.33
CA LEU A 98 7.95 -0.36 -0.91
C LEU A 98 7.65 0.85 -1.77
N PHE A 99 6.51 0.85 -2.45
CA PHE A 99 6.07 1.94 -3.30
C PHE A 99 5.09 2.81 -2.52
N GLY A 100 5.40 4.09 -2.35
CA GLY A 100 4.48 5.10 -1.86
C GLY A 100 4.14 6.09 -2.96
N TYR A 101 2.90 6.11 -3.41
CA TYR A 101 2.48 6.94 -4.53
C TYR A 101 2.47 8.42 -4.16
N ALA A 102 2.50 9.29 -5.17
CA ALA A 102 2.55 10.73 -4.99
C ALA A 102 1.41 11.23 -4.08
N PRO A 103 1.70 12.12 -3.12
CA PRO A 103 0.69 12.65 -2.20
C PRO A 103 -0.39 13.46 -2.91
N THR A 104 -1.53 13.59 -2.26
CA THR A 104 -2.61 14.48 -2.66
C THR A 104 -3.26 15.14 -1.46
N THR A 105 -3.52 16.45 -1.55
CA THR A 105 -4.32 17.19 -0.56
C THR A 105 -5.82 17.20 -0.90
N ASN A 106 -6.20 16.61 -2.03
CA ASN A 106 -7.58 16.56 -2.49
C ASN A 106 -7.90 15.17 -3.07
N PRO A 107 -7.93 14.12 -2.22
CA PRO A 107 -8.22 12.78 -2.67
C PRO A 107 -9.59 12.72 -3.36
N GLN A 108 -9.61 12.18 -4.57
CA GLN A 108 -10.82 12.04 -5.36
C GLN A 108 -11.27 10.59 -5.30
N LEU A 109 -12.34 10.31 -4.54
CA LEU A 109 -12.99 9.01 -4.56
C LEU A 109 -13.67 8.77 -5.91
N ARG A 110 -13.83 7.50 -6.27
CA ARG A 110 -14.61 7.10 -7.44
C ARG A 110 -16.05 7.58 -7.33
N PHE A 111 -16.65 7.86 -8.49
CA PHE A 111 -18.04 8.32 -8.57
C PHE A 111 -18.99 7.36 -7.87
N GLU A 112 -18.84 6.05 -8.10
CA GLU A 112 -19.68 5.01 -7.51
C GLU A 112 -19.63 5.03 -5.98
N VAL A 113 -18.43 5.19 -5.41
CA VAL A 113 -18.20 5.31 -3.96
C VAL A 113 -18.90 6.56 -3.40
N THR A 114 -18.71 7.72 -4.05
CA THR A 114 -19.36 8.98 -3.62
C THR A 114 -20.88 8.94 -3.75
N GLN A 115 -21.42 8.24 -4.75
CA GLN A 115 -22.87 8.05 -4.91
C GLN A 115 -23.50 7.27 -3.75
N GLN A 116 -22.72 6.37 -3.12
CA GLN A 116 -23.14 5.70 -1.89
C GLN A 116 -22.97 6.57 -0.64
N GLY A 117 -22.68 7.87 -0.78
CA GLY A 117 -22.56 8.81 0.33
C GLY A 117 -21.27 8.67 1.13
N TRP A 118 -20.25 7.99 0.60
CA TRP A 118 -18.93 7.97 1.22
C TRP A 118 -18.19 9.28 1.01
N LEU A 119 -17.50 9.69 2.07
CA LEU A 119 -16.44 10.69 2.06
C LEU A 119 -15.12 9.98 2.38
N THR A 120 -13.98 10.59 2.03
CA THR A 120 -12.68 10.04 2.42
C THR A 120 -12.58 10.05 3.95
N PRO A 121 -12.34 8.90 4.60
CA PRO A 121 -12.14 8.85 6.06
C PRO A 121 -10.98 9.75 6.49
N SER A 122 -11.09 10.43 7.64
CA SER A 122 -10.14 11.51 7.99
C SER A 122 -8.70 11.02 8.09
N GLY A 123 -8.46 9.90 8.79
CA GLY A 123 -7.13 9.31 8.88
C GLY A 123 -6.54 8.92 7.53
N LEU A 124 -7.38 8.48 6.59
CA LEU A 124 -6.95 8.16 5.23
C LEU A 124 -6.62 9.44 4.43
N ALA A 125 -7.41 10.50 4.59
CA ALA A 125 -7.13 11.80 3.99
C ALA A 125 -5.80 12.39 4.50
N ASP A 126 -5.50 12.24 5.79
CA ASP A 126 -4.21 12.63 6.38
C ASP A 126 -3.06 11.76 5.85
N PHE A 127 -3.27 10.45 5.73
CA PHE A 127 -2.29 9.54 5.12
C PHE A 127 -1.94 9.94 3.68
N TYR A 128 -2.95 10.30 2.88
CA TYR A 128 -2.79 10.71 1.49
C TYR A 128 -1.99 12.00 1.29
N GLN A 129 -1.81 12.82 2.34
CA GLN A 129 -0.90 13.97 2.27
C GLN A 129 0.58 13.56 2.23
N VAL A 130 0.91 12.32 2.59
CA VAL A 130 2.26 11.76 2.49
C VAL A 130 2.35 10.77 1.33
N HIS A 131 1.38 9.85 1.21
CA HIS A 131 1.32 8.90 0.10
C HIS A 131 -0.12 8.59 -0.29
N ASN A 132 -0.52 8.84 -1.55
CA ASN A 132 -1.83 8.45 -2.08
C ASN A 132 -1.90 6.94 -2.39
N GLY A 133 -1.76 6.14 -1.35
CA GLY A 133 -1.60 4.69 -1.44
C GLY A 133 -0.15 4.26 -1.21
N ILE A 134 0.03 3.07 -0.64
CA ILE A 134 1.33 2.49 -0.34
C ILE A 134 1.26 0.96 -0.44
N GLY A 135 2.32 0.32 -0.92
CA GLY A 135 2.43 -1.13 -1.01
C GLY A 135 3.26 -1.59 -2.19
N GLU A 136 3.07 -2.84 -2.60
CA GLU A 136 3.59 -3.32 -3.88
C GLU A 136 2.56 -3.07 -4.99
N PRO A 137 2.97 -2.94 -6.26
CA PRO A 137 2.05 -2.62 -7.35
C PRO A 137 0.87 -3.60 -7.52
N LEU A 138 1.07 -4.86 -7.15
CA LEU A 138 0.05 -5.91 -7.25
C LEU A 138 -0.81 -6.04 -6.00
N ILE A 139 -0.24 -5.76 -4.82
CA ILE A 139 -0.91 -5.94 -3.54
C ILE A 139 -0.65 -4.68 -2.70
N PRO A 140 -1.49 -3.65 -2.86
CA PRO A 140 -1.39 -2.44 -2.08
C PRO A 140 -1.74 -2.71 -0.61
N LEU A 141 -0.94 -2.17 0.31
CA LEU A 141 -1.24 -2.19 1.74
C LEU A 141 -2.26 -1.13 2.11
N VAL A 142 -2.20 0.03 1.44
CA VAL A 142 -3.26 1.04 1.43
C VAL A 142 -3.50 1.41 -0.03
N ASN A 143 -4.73 1.21 -0.51
CA ASN A 143 -5.19 1.67 -1.80
C ASN A 143 -5.10 3.19 -1.90
N GLY A 144 -4.79 3.70 -3.09
CA GLY A 144 -4.96 5.13 -3.37
C GLY A 144 -6.45 5.51 -3.41
N ALA A 145 -6.72 6.81 -3.40
CA ALA A 145 -8.09 7.32 -3.27
C ALA A 145 -9.03 6.86 -4.40
N ARG A 146 -8.49 6.63 -5.61
CA ARG A 146 -9.28 6.23 -6.79
C ARG A 146 -9.42 4.71 -6.88
N GLU A 147 -8.65 3.98 -6.09
CA GLU A 147 -8.59 2.54 -6.04
C GLU A 147 -9.44 1.98 -4.89
N LEU A 148 -10.02 2.84 -4.05
CA LEU A 148 -10.98 2.40 -3.03
C LEU A 148 -12.25 1.84 -3.68
N THR A 149 -12.68 0.69 -3.18
CA THR A 149 -13.79 -0.12 -3.69
C THR A 149 -14.80 -0.37 -2.57
N LEU A 150 -16.07 -0.51 -2.94
CA LEU A 150 -17.09 -0.96 -1.99
C LEU A 150 -17.08 -2.48 -1.92
N LEU A 151 -17.36 -3.04 -0.74
CA LEU A 151 -17.53 -4.50 -0.64
C LEU A 151 -18.62 -5.02 -1.60
N SER A 152 -19.65 -4.21 -1.87
CA SER A 152 -20.69 -4.54 -2.86
C SER A 152 -20.16 -4.85 -4.27
N GLU A 153 -18.98 -4.32 -4.65
CA GLU A 153 -18.37 -4.57 -5.96
C GLU A 153 -17.80 -6.00 -6.09
N HIS A 154 -17.56 -6.68 -4.96
CA HIS A 154 -17.09 -8.07 -4.93
C HIS A 154 -18.21 -9.10 -5.09
N PHE A 155 -19.48 -8.68 -5.01
CA PHE A 155 -20.62 -9.57 -5.17
C PHE A 155 -21.17 -9.56 -6.61
N PRO A 156 -21.46 -10.74 -7.19
CA PRO A 156 -22.21 -10.80 -8.43
C PRO A 156 -23.58 -10.13 -8.27
N ALA A 157 -24.07 -9.42 -9.29
CA ALA A 157 -25.37 -8.72 -9.23
C ALA A 157 -26.58 -9.62 -8.90
N ASN A 158 -26.43 -10.95 -9.08
CA ASN A 158 -27.45 -11.95 -8.82
C ASN A 158 -27.33 -12.62 -7.45
N GLU A 159 -26.26 -12.34 -6.69
CA GLU A 159 -26.11 -12.81 -5.33
C GLU A 159 -26.69 -11.79 -4.35
N ARG A 160 -27.59 -12.28 -3.50
CA ARG A 160 -28.05 -11.54 -2.32
C ARG A 160 -27.64 -12.35 -1.10
N PRO A 161 -26.38 -12.23 -0.67
CA PRO A 161 -25.95 -12.89 0.55
C PRO A 161 -26.83 -12.40 1.72
N PHE A 162 -27.21 -13.31 2.60
CA PHE A 162 -27.83 -12.94 3.87
C PHE A 162 -26.72 -12.44 4.78
N LEU A 163 -26.57 -11.12 4.87
CA LEU A 163 -25.57 -10.43 5.68
C LEU A 163 -26.27 -9.63 6.77
N ASP A 164 -25.63 -9.49 7.93
CA ASP A 164 -26.07 -8.63 9.04
C ASP A 164 -25.60 -7.17 8.90
N TYR A 165 -24.83 -6.89 7.84
CA TYR A 165 -24.41 -5.58 7.39
C TYR A 165 -24.80 -5.34 5.92
N GLU A 166 -24.74 -4.07 5.51
CA GLU A 166 -24.98 -3.68 4.12
C GLU A 166 -23.61 -3.52 3.41
N PRO A 167 -23.32 -4.28 2.34
CA PRO A 167 -22.03 -4.21 1.65
C PRO A 167 -21.63 -2.81 1.14
N THR A 168 -22.60 -1.95 0.81
CA THR A 168 -22.32 -0.55 0.41
C THR A 168 -21.89 0.35 1.60
N GLU A 169 -21.99 -0.14 2.83
CA GLU A 169 -21.50 0.52 4.05
C GLU A 169 -20.05 0.16 4.39
N LEU A 170 -19.38 -0.66 3.58
CA LEU A 170 -17.98 -1.07 3.76
C LEU A 170 -17.12 -0.56 2.59
N LEU A 171 -16.08 0.21 2.91
CA LEU A 171 -15.13 0.80 1.97
C LEU A 171 -13.77 0.15 2.16
N GLU A 172 -13.36 -0.65 1.19
CA GLU A 172 -12.09 -1.35 1.17
C GLU A 172 -10.94 -0.36 0.98
N PHE A 173 -9.93 -0.45 1.83
CA PHE A 173 -8.70 0.32 1.65
C PHE A 173 -7.44 -0.54 1.66
N ALA A 174 -7.52 -1.80 2.09
CA ALA A 174 -6.38 -2.71 2.14
C ALA A 174 -6.82 -4.14 1.79
N PRO A 175 -6.88 -4.49 0.49
CA PRO A 175 -7.13 -5.86 0.06
C PRO A 175 -5.94 -6.75 0.44
N ASP A 176 -6.18 -8.03 0.73
CA ASP A 176 -5.08 -8.98 1.01
C ASP A 176 -4.71 -9.87 -0.19
N GLY A 177 -5.43 -9.73 -1.30
CA GLY A 177 -5.24 -10.48 -2.54
C GLY A 177 -5.98 -11.81 -2.59
N GLY A 178 -6.37 -12.39 -1.45
CA GLY A 178 -7.12 -13.65 -1.35
C GLY A 178 -8.63 -13.46 -1.26
N GLY A 179 -9.14 -12.27 -1.61
CA GLY A 179 -10.54 -11.91 -1.50
C GLY A 179 -10.94 -11.28 -0.16
N ASN A 180 -10.08 -11.34 0.87
CA ASN A 180 -10.34 -10.65 2.13
C ASN A 180 -9.82 -9.22 2.07
N GLY A 181 -10.14 -8.43 3.09
CA GLY A 181 -9.57 -7.10 3.20
C GLY A 181 -9.94 -6.37 4.48
N GLN A 182 -9.27 -5.25 4.68
CA GLN A 182 -9.61 -4.30 5.72
C GLN A 182 -10.48 -3.16 5.15
N TYR A 183 -11.59 -2.91 5.84
CA TYR A 183 -12.63 -1.97 5.41
C TYR A 183 -12.88 -0.91 6.46
N PHE A 184 -13.13 0.32 6.04
CA PHE A 184 -13.87 1.29 6.86
C PHE A 184 -15.34 0.90 6.87
N TYR A 185 -16.00 1.04 8.02
CA TYR A 185 -17.42 0.71 8.18
C TYR A 185 -18.23 1.91 8.66
N LYS A 186 -19.22 2.36 7.88
CA LYS A 186 -20.06 3.53 8.20
C LYS A 186 -20.75 3.46 9.57
N ARG A 187 -21.02 2.26 10.08
CA ARG A 187 -21.67 2.08 11.39
C ARG A 187 -20.74 2.28 12.58
N LEU A 188 -19.43 2.38 12.33
CA LEU A 188 -18.43 2.64 13.35
C LEU A 188 -18.05 4.12 13.38
N ALA A 189 -17.31 4.51 14.43
CA ALA A 189 -16.71 5.83 14.49
C ALA A 189 -15.69 6.01 13.36
N ASP A 190 -15.53 7.25 12.88
CA ASP A 190 -14.54 7.57 11.85
C ASP A 190 -13.12 7.13 12.28
N GLY A 191 -12.35 6.60 11.34
CA GLY A 191 -11.04 6.01 11.60
C GLY A 191 -11.05 4.60 12.21
N ARG A 192 -12.22 3.97 12.40
CA ARG A 192 -12.33 2.54 12.77
C ARG A 192 -12.51 1.68 11.52
N THR A 193 -11.90 0.50 11.56
CA THR A 193 -11.88 -0.46 10.46
C THR A 193 -12.26 -1.84 10.98
N VAL A 194 -12.73 -2.71 10.09
CA VAL A 194 -13.05 -4.12 10.34
C VAL A 194 -12.42 -4.98 9.26
N ASP A 195 -12.05 -6.19 9.64
CA ASP A 195 -11.61 -7.21 8.71
C ASP A 195 -12.85 -7.92 8.15
N TRP A 196 -12.87 -8.13 6.84
CA TRP A 196 -13.91 -8.90 6.17
C TRP A 196 -13.31 -10.14 5.53
N ASP A 197 -13.84 -11.29 5.91
CA ASP A 197 -13.42 -12.61 5.45
C ASP A 197 -14.41 -13.10 4.37
N HIS A 198 -13.91 -13.45 3.19
CA HIS A 198 -14.75 -13.78 2.04
C HIS A 198 -15.37 -15.17 2.13
N GLU A 199 -14.71 -16.12 2.81
CA GLU A 199 -15.19 -17.48 2.99
C GLU A 199 -16.37 -17.54 3.96
N THR A 200 -16.26 -16.84 5.08
CA THR A 200 -17.25 -16.81 6.16
C THR A 200 -18.26 -15.68 5.99
N ARG A 201 -17.87 -14.61 5.28
CA ARG A 201 -18.63 -13.36 5.10
C ARG A 201 -18.88 -12.64 6.42
N GLU A 202 -18.03 -12.86 7.42
CA GLU A 202 -18.12 -12.25 8.74
C GLU A 202 -17.27 -10.98 8.82
N LEU A 203 -17.71 -10.03 9.65
CA LEU A 203 -16.88 -8.89 10.05
C LEU A 203 -16.20 -9.21 11.37
N SER A 204 -14.90 -9.00 11.43
CA SER A 204 -14.10 -9.27 12.63
C SER A 204 -13.05 -8.19 12.89
N ASP A 205 -12.29 -8.36 13.98
CA ASP A 205 -11.07 -7.61 14.28
C ASP A 205 -11.17 -6.08 14.12
N GLU A 206 -12.17 -5.48 14.79
CA GLU A 206 -12.37 -4.04 14.79
C GLU A 206 -11.15 -3.30 15.38
N MET A 207 -10.48 -2.48 14.56
CA MET A 207 -9.28 -1.76 14.98
C MET A 207 -9.20 -0.32 14.44
N PRO A 208 -8.39 0.57 15.04
CA PRO A 208 -8.14 1.88 14.47
C PRO A 208 -7.30 1.78 13.17
N PHE A 209 -7.63 2.57 12.15
CA PHE A 209 -6.90 2.66 10.89
C PHE A 209 -5.38 2.84 11.09
N TRP A 210 -4.99 3.80 11.93
CA TRP A 210 -3.57 4.06 12.20
C TRP A 210 -2.85 2.88 12.86
N ALA A 211 -3.55 2.13 13.73
CA ALA A 211 -2.98 0.94 14.33
C ALA A 211 -2.78 -0.17 13.28
N PHE A 212 -3.75 -0.33 12.36
CA PHE A 212 -3.63 -1.28 11.25
C PHE A 212 -2.43 -0.93 10.38
N VAL A 213 -2.33 0.32 9.93
CA VAL A 213 -1.26 0.77 9.03
C VAL A 213 0.12 0.66 9.70
N ASP A 214 0.27 1.10 10.95
CA ASP A 214 1.55 1.01 11.66
C ASP A 214 1.96 -0.45 11.89
N GLN A 215 1.00 -1.31 12.23
CA GLN A 215 1.24 -2.75 12.39
C GLN A 215 1.65 -3.39 11.07
N ARG A 216 0.88 -3.20 9.99
CA ARG A 216 1.13 -3.88 8.71
C ARG A 216 2.43 -3.40 8.07
N LEU A 217 2.66 -2.09 7.98
CA LEU A 217 3.90 -1.56 7.39
C LEU A 217 5.12 -2.00 8.20
N SER A 218 5.05 -1.91 9.53
CA SER A 218 6.17 -2.37 10.35
C SER A 218 6.45 -3.88 10.23
N GLN A 219 5.42 -4.70 9.97
CA GLN A 219 5.53 -6.15 9.85
C GLN A 219 6.00 -6.66 8.49
N LEU A 220 5.82 -5.89 7.39
CA LEU A 220 6.28 -6.26 6.04
C LEU A 220 7.74 -6.75 6.04
N TRP A 221 8.54 -6.22 6.96
CA TRP A 221 9.99 -6.43 7.03
C TRP A 221 10.43 -7.42 8.11
N SER A 222 9.50 -7.92 8.95
CA SER A 222 9.79 -8.96 9.95
C SER A 222 9.57 -10.37 9.44
N ASN A 223 8.72 -10.56 8.43
CA ASN A 223 8.36 -11.89 7.91
C ASN A 223 9.20 -12.33 6.70
N SER A 224 9.87 -11.39 6.02
CA SER A 224 10.80 -11.66 4.91
C SER A 224 12.05 -12.45 5.33
N GLY A 225 12.37 -12.51 6.64
CA GLY A 225 13.41 -13.37 7.20
C GLY A 225 12.96 -14.77 7.63
N LYS A 226 11.65 -15.09 7.59
CA LYS A 226 11.11 -16.39 8.01
C LYS A 226 10.82 -17.36 6.84
N SER A 227 10.93 -16.93 5.59
CA SER A 227 10.88 -17.84 4.43
C SER A 227 12.26 -18.47 4.15
N SER A 228 12.93 -19.02 5.17
CA SER A 228 14.15 -19.79 4.96
C SER A 228 13.80 -21.27 4.80
N ALA A 229 13.73 -21.74 3.55
CA ALA A 229 14.34 -23.00 3.07
C ALA A 229 13.73 -23.55 1.76
N GLU A 230 12.56 -23.08 1.30
CA GLU A 230 11.93 -23.63 0.07
C GLU A 230 11.25 -22.62 -0.87
N SER A 231 11.24 -21.31 -0.59
CA SER A 231 10.70 -20.31 -1.53
C SER A 231 11.75 -19.25 -1.85
N ALA A 232 12.37 -19.37 -3.02
CA ALA A 232 13.09 -18.27 -3.64
C ALA A 232 12.06 -17.17 -3.92
N SER A 233 12.12 -16.07 -3.14
CA SER A 233 11.09 -15.03 -3.05
C SER A 233 9.69 -15.59 -2.72
N VAL A 234 9.01 -15.07 -1.71
CA VAL A 234 7.55 -15.07 -1.81
C VAL A 234 7.25 -14.06 -2.90
N ASN A 235 7.34 -14.52 -4.15
CA ASN A 235 6.88 -13.80 -5.31
C ASN A 235 5.37 -13.75 -5.10
N LEU A 236 4.82 -12.61 -4.71
CA LEU A 236 3.37 -12.46 -4.57
C LEU A 236 2.66 -12.77 -5.92
N LEU A 237 3.41 -12.75 -7.02
CA LEU A 237 3.05 -13.30 -8.33
C LEU A 237 2.81 -14.81 -8.36
N ASP A 238 3.55 -15.60 -7.58
CA ASP A 238 3.36 -17.06 -7.52
C ASP A 238 2.06 -17.42 -6.79
N LEU A 239 1.53 -16.54 -5.93
CA LEU A 239 0.19 -16.64 -5.35
C LEU A 239 -0.89 -16.26 -6.37
N TRP A 240 -0.66 -15.20 -7.15
CA TRP A 240 -1.56 -14.78 -8.24
C TRP A 240 -1.74 -15.86 -9.32
N ASP A 241 -0.64 -16.49 -9.76
CA ASP A 241 -0.65 -17.56 -10.77
C ASP A 241 -1.28 -18.87 -10.25
N GLN A 242 -1.30 -19.09 -8.93
CA GLN A 242 -1.97 -20.25 -8.32
C GLN A 242 -3.50 -20.09 -8.26
N GLU A 243 -4.01 -18.86 -8.22
CA GLU A 243 -5.45 -18.58 -8.15
C GLU A 243 -6.10 -18.28 -9.51
N HIS A 244 -5.32 -17.78 -10.47
CA HIS A 244 -5.81 -17.34 -11.80
C HIS A 244 -5.28 -18.20 -12.95
N GLY A 245 -5.02 -19.48 -12.69
CA GLY A 245 -4.44 -20.44 -13.62
C GLY A 245 -4.90 -20.30 -15.08
N ALA A 246 -3.95 -20.46 -16.00
CA ALA A 246 -4.13 -20.56 -17.44
C ALA A 246 -5.29 -21.48 -17.88
#